data_AF-A0A2V7QMF0-F1
#
_entry.id   AF-A0A2V7QMF0-F1
#
_cell.length_a   1.000
_cell.length_b   1.000
_cell.length_c   1.000
_cell.angle_alpha   90.00
_cell.angle_beta   90.00
_cell.angle_gamma   90.00
#
_symmetry.space_group_name_H-M   'P 1'
#
loop_
_entity.id
_entity.type
_entity.pdbx_description
1 polymer ?
#
loop_
_entity_poly.entity_id
_entity_poly.type
_entity_poly.pdbx_seq_one_letter_code
_entity_poly.pdbx_strand_id
1 'polypeptide(L)'
;MRCLAVLLCFAALPLGAQTPPSLPDSTRAESTPPPPPPSPEQKRFLDGLRTATRGIAQLKDALGRVTRAGGRDSAAQRRAGRFLAGLCGSSRGFLRRGRPQMSPTVYEDSVQLKAKRLVTQVDSLIKYTTTCEQNAAAAPDVTAVELGKRMKTYDTAFRDFRFAIGLPVREDSAKAAKRP
;
A
#
# COMPACT_ATOMS: atom_id res chain seq x y z
N MET A 1 26.12 3.69 -53.31
CA MET A 1 26.40 4.56 -54.47
C MET A 1 25.45 5.75 -54.45
N ARG A 2 26.01 6.97 -54.57
CA ARG A 2 25.39 8.29 -54.88
C ARG A 2 24.57 8.93 -53.73
N CYS A 3 25.02 9.94 -52.98
CA CYS A 3 25.59 11.30 -53.23
C CYS A 3 24.59 12.36 -53.71
N LEU A 4 24.42 13.42 -52.89
CA LEU A 4 24.31 14.88 -53.18
C LEU A 4 23.57 15.55 -51.98
N ALA A 5 24.15 16.34 -51.08
CA ALA A 5 24.98 17.56 -51.21
C ALA A 5 24.22 18.62 -52.04
N VAL A 6 23.75 19.77 -51.53
CA VAL A 6 24.52 21.00 -51.22
C VAL A 6 23.44 22.12 -51.09
N LEU A 7 23.35 22.88 -49.99
CA LEU A 7 24.03 24.19 -49.70
C LEU A 7 23.15 25.38 -50.18
N LEU A 8 22.79 26.34 -49.33
CA LEU A 8 23.29 27.74 -49.25
C LEU A 8 22.13 28.60 -48.65
N CYS A 9 22.27 29.74 -47.97
CA CYS A 9 23.33 30.42 -47.21
C CYS A 9 22.77 31.73 -46.60
N PHE A 10 23.30 32.09 -45.42
CA PHE A 10 23.59 33.41 -44.81
C PHE A 10 22.62 34.62 -44.79
N ALA A 11 22.45 35.17 -43.58
CA ALA A 11 22.81 36.57 -43.19
C ALA A 11 22.82 36.66 -41.64
N ALA A 12 23.97 36.77 -40.95
CA ALA A 12 24.76 37.99 -40.62
C ALA A 12 24.19 38.86 -39.47
N LEU A 13 24.69 38.59 -38.25
CA LEU A 13 25.10 39.45 -37.08
C LEU A 13 24.59 40.91 -36.93
N PRO A 14 24.39 41.40 -35.69
CA PRO A 14 25.53 41.95 -34.94
C PRO A 14 25.68 41.51 -33.47
N LEU A 15 26.94 41.43 -33.06
CA LEU A 15 27.43 41.48 -31.68
C LEU A 15 26.98 42.79 -31.02
N GLY A 16 26.32 42.70 -29.87
CA GLY A 16 26.18 43.78 -28.91
C GLY A 16 26.79 43.34 -27.57
N ALA A 17 27.94 43.90 -27.22
CA ALA A 17 28.53 43.78 -25.89
C ALA A 17 27.85 44.78 -24.94
N GLN A 18 27.44 44.33 -23.73
CA GLN A 18 27.60 45.03 -22.43
C GLN A 18 26.82 44.35 -21.28
N THR A 19 27.59 43.85 -20.31
CA THR A 19 27.42 43.87 -18.83
C THR A 19 26.14 43.31 -18.17
N PRO A 20 26.25 42.41 -17.16
CA PRO A 20 25.11 41.70 -16.57
C PRO A 20 24.38 42.50 -15.49
N PRO A 21 23.04 42.45 -15.41
CA PRO A 21 22.31 42.72 -14.19
C PRO A 21 22.22 41.43 -13.36
N SER A 22 22.70 41.52 -12.12
CA SER A 22 22.59 40.55 -11.04
C SER A 22 21.20 39.91 -10.94
N LEU A 23 21.11 38.60 -11.18
CA LEU A 23 19.95 37.80 -10.78
C LEU A 23 19.95 37.68 -9.25
N PRO A 24 18.81 37.95 -8.59
CA PRO A 24 18.71 37.95 -7.15
C PRO A 24 18.84 36.55 -6.57
N ASP A 25 19.33 36.54 -5.34
CA ASP A 25 19.60 35.44 -4.43
C ASP A 25 18.84 34.14 -4.70
N SER A 26 19.63 33.11 -4.96
CA SER A 26 19.66 31.87 -4.18
C SER A 26 18.43 31.67 -3.29
N THR A 27 17.31 31.25 -3.89
CA THR A 27 16.36 30.38 -3.18
C THR A 27 17.10 29.08 -2.95
N ARG A 28 17.88 29.08 -1.87
CA ARG A 28 18.38 27.90 -1.17
C ARG A 28 17.22 26.92 -1.19
N ALA A 29 17.32 25.89 -2.03
CA ALA A 29 16.52 24.69 -1.85
C ALA A 29 16.75 24.34 -0.39
N GLU A 30 15.72 24.52 0.44
CA GLU A 30 15.73 24.07 1.81
C GLU A 30 15.81 22.56 1.68
N SER A 31 17.05 22.08 1.64
CA SER A 31 17.40 20.68 1.50
C SER A 31 16.95 20.07 2.82
N THR A 32 15.66 19.74 2.90
CA THR A 32 15.13 19.00 4.03
C THR A 32 16.01 17.77 4.15
N PRO A 33 16.74 17.60 5.26
CA PRO A 33 17.63 16.47 5.40
C PRO A 33 16.80 15.19 5.15
N PRO A 34 17.36 14.21 4.43
CA PRO A 34 16.65 12.98 4.15
C PRO A 34 16.20 12.38 5.50
N PRO A 35 14.98 11.82 5.57
CA PRO A 35 14.47 11.29 6.82
C PRO A 35 15.46 10.27 7.37
N PRO A 36 15.75 10.29 8.69
CA PRO A 36 16.69 9.38 9.27
C PRO A 36 16.29 7.94 8.98
N PRO A 37 17.26 7.04 8.74
CA PRO A 37 16.96 5.63 8.53
C PRO A 37 16.21 5.06 9.75
N PRO A 38 15.28 4.11 9.53
CA PRO A 38 14.52 3.53 10.62
C PRO A 38 15.44 2.84 11.63
N SER A 39 15.12 2.98 12.91
CA SER A 39 15.84 2.28 13.97
C SER A 39 15.73 0.75 13.82
N PRO A 40 16.63 -0.06 14.43
CA PRO A 40 16.54 -1.51 14.37
C PRO A 40 15.17 -2.06 14.84
N GLU A 41 14.57 -1.42 15.84
CA GLU A 41 13.26 -1.81 16.35
C GLU A 41 12.12 -1.42 15.40
N GLN A 42 12.20 -0.25 14.77
CA GLN A 42 11.27 0.16 13.71
C GLN A 42 11.37 -0.78 12.50
N LYS A 43 12.57 -1.22 12.14
CA LYS A 43 12.78 -2.23 11.09
C LYS A 43 12.10 -3.55 11.45
N ARG A 44 12.25 -4.00 12.71
CA ARG A 44 11.56 -5.20 13.22
C ARG A 44 10.04 -5.07 13.15
N PHE A 45 9.50 -3.90 13.50
CA PHE A 45 8.07 -3.60 13.34
C PHE A 45 7.64 -3.74 11.87
N LEU A 46 8.38 -3.14 10.94
CA LEU A 46 8.07 -3.17 9.51
C LEU A 46 8.20 -4.58 8.92
N ASP A 47 9.13 -5.40 9.39
CA ASP A 47 9.27 -6.80 8.98
C ASP A 47 8.11 -7.66 9.50
N GLY A 48 7.67 -7.42 10.74
CA GLY A 48 6.45 -7.99 11.31
C GLY A 48 5.21 -7.62 10.49
N LEU A 49 5.07 -6.34 10.16
CA LEU A 49 4.00 -5.82 9.32
C LEU A 49 4.03 -6.42 7.91
N ARG A 50 5.20 -6.55 7.28
CA ARG A 50 5.36 -7.22 5.99
C ARG A 50 4.90 -8.67 6.06
N THR A 51 5.25 -9.38 7.13
CA THR A 51 4.81 -10.76 7.36
C THR A 51 3.29 -10.84 7.50
N ALA A 52 2.68 -10.00 8.33
CA ALA A 52 1.22 -9.95 8.49
C ALA A 52 0.51 -9.60 7.18
N THR A 53 1.05 -8.65 6.42
CA THR A 53 0.48 -8.18 5.13
C THR A 53 0.43 -9.31 4.09
N ARG A 54 1.35 -10.29 4.11
CA ARG A 54 1.27 -11.48 3.25
C ARG A 54 0.01 -12.30 3.54
N GLY A 55 -0.35 -12.50 4.80
CA GLY A 55 -1.60 -13.17 5.19
C GLY A 55 -2.82 -12.35 4.79
N ILE A 56 -2.75 -11.03 4.92
CA ILE A 56 -3.85 -10.13 4.55
C ILE A 56 -4.08 -10.13 3.03
N ALA A 57 -3.02 -10.22 2.22
CA ALA A 57 -3.14 -10.35 0.78
C ALA A 57 -3.88 -11.65 0.39
N GLN A 58 -3.61 -12.77 1.07
CA GLN A 58 -4.34 -14.02 0.87
C GLN A 58 -5.84 -13.85 1.18
N LEU A 59 -6.18 -13.21 2.30
CA LEU A 59 -7.56 -12.93 2.68
C LEU A 59 -8.27 -12.05 1.65
N LYS A 60 -7.59 -11.03 1.11
CA LYS A 60 -8.14 -10.17 0.06
C LYS A 60 -8.41 -10.92 -1.23
N ASP A 61 -7.52 -11.82 -1.66
CA ASP A 61 -7.75 -12.64 -2.85
C ASP A 61 -8.98 -13.55 -2.69
N ALA A 62 -9.06 -14.30 -1.59
CA ALA A 62 -10.23 -15.14 -1.31
C ALA A 62 -11.52 -14.33 -1.21
N LEU A 63 -11.49 -13.18 -0.52
CA LEU A 63 -12.64 -12.28 -0.43
C LEU A 63 -13.10 -11.85 -1.82
N GLY A 64 -12.18 -11.42 -2.69
CA GLY A 64 -12.50 -11.06 -4.07
C GLY A 64 -13.10 -12.22 -4.87
N ARG A 65 -12.67 -13.46 -4.64
CA ARG A 65 -13.26 -14.65 -5.28
C ARG A 65 -14.69 -14.89 -4.83
N VAL A 66 -14.99 -14.76 -3.53
CA VAL A 66 -16.36 -14.89 -3.02
C VAL A 66 -17.25 -13.78 -3.59
N THR A 67 -16.78 -12.53 -3.59
CA THR A 67 -17.54 -11.42 -4.17
C THR A 67 -17.83 -11.62 -5.66
N ARG A 68 -16.87 -12.11 -6.46
CA ARG A 68 -17.09 -12.42 -7.89
C ARG A 68 -17.99 -13.64 -8.12
N ALA A 69 -18.09 -14.54 -7.15
CA ALA A 69 -18.99 -15.68 -7.20
C ALA A 69 -20.41 -15.33 -6.73
N GLY A 70 -20.57 -14.24 -5.97
CA GLY A 70 -21.87 -13.71 -5.58
C GLY A 70 -22.73 -13.40 -6.81
N GLY A 71 -23.97 -13.90 -6.81
CA GLY A 71 -24.90 -13.78 -7.94
C GLY A 71 -24.69 -14.79 -9.08
N ARG A 72 -23.72 -15.71 -8.97
CA ARG A 72 -23.61 -16.90 -9.84
C ARG A 72 -24.36 -18.10 -9.24
N ASP A 73 -24.18 -19.29 -9.84
CA ASP A 73 -24.73 -20.52 -9.29
C ASP A 73 -24.22 -20.83 -7.86
N SER A 74 -25.06 -21.52 -7.10
CA SER A 74 -24.79 -21.85 -5.69
C SER A 74 -23.57 -22.76 -5.49
N ALA A 75 -23.18 -23.54 -6.50
CA ALA A 75 -22.02 -24.40 -6.44
C ALA A 75 -20.71 -23.60 -6.52
N ALA A 76 -20.64 -22.58 -7.40
CA ALA A 76 -19.53 -21.66 -7.52
C ALA A 76 -19.31 -20.88 -6.22
N GLN A 77 -20.41 -20.42 -5.61
CA GLN A 77 -20.39 -19.72 -4.33
C GLN A 77 -19.88 -20.61 -3.19
N ARG A 78 -20.35 -21.86 -3.09
CA ARG A 78 -19.85 -22.83 -2.12
C ARG A 78 -18.36 -23.15 -2.31
N ARG A 79 -17.90 -23.31 -3.55
CA ARG A 79 -16.47 -23.52 -3.85
C ARG A 79 -15.62 -22.32 -3.41
N ALA A 80 -16.07 -21.10 -3.69
CA ALA A 80 -15.39 -19.89 -3.25
C ALA A 80 -15.38 -19.77 -1.71
N GLY A 81 -16.47 -20.15 -1.03
CA GLY A 81 -16.55 -20.21 0.42
C GLY A 81 -15.57 -21.19 1.06
N ARG A 82 -15.45 -22.40 0.50
CA ARG A 82 -14.43 -23.39 0.95
C ARG A 82 -13.01 -22.88 0.75
N PHE A 83 -12.75 -22.23 -0.37
CA PHE A 83 -11.45 -21.60 -0.63
C PHE A 83 -11.14 -20.49 0.38
N LEU A 84 -12.14 -19.64 0.69
CA LEU A 84 -12.02 -18.62 1.73
C LEU A 84 -11.74 -19.23 3.11
N ALA A 85 -12.43 -20.31 3.48
CA ALA A 85 -12.19 -21.01 4.75
C ALA A 85 -10.71 -21.44 4.87
N GLY A 86 -10.17 -22.07 3.82
CA GLY A 86 -8.77 -22.49 3.76
C GLY A 86 -7.79 -21.32 3.89
N LEU A 87 -8.04 -20.19 3.21
CA LEU A 87 -7.17 -19.02 3.33
C LEU A 87 -7.31 -18.30 4.68
N CYS A 88 -8.47 -18.39 5.34
CA CYS A 88 -8.62 -17.90 6.71
C CYS A 88 -7.72 -18.69 7.69
N GLY A 89 -7.64 -20.01 7.55
CA GLY A 89 -6.69 -20.83 8.30
C GLY A 89 -5.22 -20.52 7.97
N SER A 90 -4.86 -20.45 6.68
CA SER A 90 -3.46 -20.21 6.26
C SER A 90 -2.95 -18.82 6.62
N SER A 91 -3.77 -17.78 6.42
CA SER A 91 -3.42 -16.39 6.71
C SER A 91 -3.17 -16.16 8.19
N ARG A 92 -3.89 -16.88 9.08
CA ARG A 92 -3.70 -16.81 10.53
C ARG A 92 -2.24 -17.07 10.93
N GLY A 93 -1.55 -17.98 10.26
CA GLY A 93 -0.14 -18.26 10.51
C GLY A 93 0.76 -17.05 10.27
N PHE A 94 0.54 -16.33 9.17
CA PHE A 94 1.29 -15.10 8.87
C PHE A 94 1.00 -13.99 9.86
N LEU A 95 -0.28 -13.78 10.18
CA LEU A 95 -0.70 -12.76 11.13
C LEU A 95 -0.10 -13.02 12.53
N ARG A 96 -0.20 -14.26 13.04
CA ARG A 96 0.36 -14.64 14.34
C ARG A 96 1.88 -14.59 14.40
N ARG A 97 2.59 -14.82 13.29
CA ARG A 97 4.06 -14.68 13.24
C ARG A 97 4.52 -13.23 13.16
N GLY A 98 3.80 -12.39 12.41
CA GLY A 98 4.14 -10.97 12.25
C GLY A 98 3.81 -10.14 13.48
N ARG A 99 2.65 -10.39 14.10
CA ARG A 99 2.11 -9.57 15.18
C ARG A 99 3.05 -9.37 16.39
N PRO A 100 3.77 -10.38 16.91
CA PRO A 100 4.69 -10.19 18.05
C PRO A 100 5.84 -9.22 17.78
N GLN A 101 6.19 -9.00 16.51
CA GLN A 101 7.26 -8.08 16.11
C GLN A 101 6.78 -6.62 16.02
N MET A 102 5.47 -6.39 16.02
CA MET A 102 4.85 -5.08 15.82
C MET A 102 4.61 -4.38 17.17
N SER A 103 5.67 -3.99 17.88
CA SER A 103 5.53 -3.17 19.09
C SER A 103 5.26 -1.71 18.72
N PRO A 104 4.10 -1.11 19.08
CA PRO A 104 3.82 0.27 18.72
C PRO A 104 4.76 1.29 19.38
N THR A 105 5.34 0.94 20.54
CA THR A 105 6.18 1.83 21.37
C THR A 105 7.52 2.17 20.74
N VAL A 106 7.89 1.54 19.63
CA VAL A 106 9.10 1.86 18.85
C VAL A 106 8.94 3.17 18.06
N TYR A 107 7.72 3.71 18.04
CA TYR A 107 7.38 5.01 17.49
C TYR A 107 6.92 5.93 18.62
N GLU A 108 7.14 7.22 18.44
CA GLU A 108 6.75 8.27 19.38
C GLU A 108 5.56 9.09 18.85
N ASP A 109 5.01 9.93 19.72
CA ASP A 109 4.00 10.94 19.43
C ASP A 109 2.78 10.40 18.63
N SER A 110 2.39 11.13 17.58
CA SER A 110 1.25 10.80 16.72
C SER A 110 1.46 9.49 15.95
N VAL A 111 2.70 9.11 15.65
CA VAL A 111 3.02 7.88 14.92
C VAL A 111 2.74 6.66 15.79
N GLN A 112 3.06 6.74 17.08
CA GLN A 112 2.72 5.69 18.06
C GLN A 112 1.23 5.38 18.07
N LEU A 113 0.39 6.42 18.02
CA LEU A 113 -1.06 6.27 18.00
C LEU A 113 -1.54 5.55 16.72
N LYS A 114 -0.97 5.90 15.56
CA LYS A 114 -1.28 5.21 14.29
C LYS A 114 -0.80 3.75 14.31
N ALA A 115 0.38 3.48 14.84
CA ALA A 115 0.92 2.13 15.00
C ALA A 115 0.04 1.27 15.92
N LYS A 116 -0.41 1.82 17.07
CA LYS A 116 -1.36 1.17 18.00
C LYS A 116 -2.65 0.80 17.27
N ARG A 117 -3.26 1.76 16.54
CA ARG A 117 -4.48 1.52 15.77
C ARG A 117 -4.32 0.40 14.73
N LEU A 118 -3.23 0.43 13.96
CA LEU A 118 -2.90 -0.61 12.98
C LEU A 118 -2.78 -1.98 13.64
N VAL A 119 -2.04 -2.06 14.73
CA VAL A 119 -1.86 -3.30 15.52
C VAL A 119 -3.20 -3.83 16.03
N THR A 120 -4.08 -2.98 16.54
CA THR A 120 -5.43 -3.38 16.94
C THR A 120 -6.24 -3.98 15.78
N GLN A 121 -6.10 -3.45 14.56
CA GLN A 121 -6.78 -4.02 13.39
C GLN A 121 -6.21 -5.39 13.01
N VAL A 122 -4.89 -5.58 13.13
CA VAL A 122 -4.25 -6.89 12.93
C VAL A 122 -4.75 -7.90 13.98
N ASP A 123 -4.84 -7.50 15.25
CA ASP A 123 -5.38 -8.35 16.32
C ASP A 123 -6.85 -8.71 16.08
N SER A 124 -7.64 -7.76 15.59
CA SER A 124 -9.02 -7.98 15.18
C SER A 124 -9.14 -9.03 14.08
N LEU A 125 -8.27 -8.96 13.06
CA LEU A 125 -8.21 -9.96 11.99
C LEU A 125 -7.78 -11.33 12.53
N ILE A 126 -6.74 -11.40 13.36
CA ILE A 126 -6.29 -12.65 13.99
C ILE A 126 -7.45 -13.32 14.73
N LYS A 127 -8.17 -12.57 15.57
CA LYS A 127 -9.32 -13.10 16.32
C LYS A 127 -10.40 -13.64 15.38
N TYR A 128 -10.67 -12.92 14.29
CA TYR A 128 -11.73 -13.28 13.36
C TYR A 128 -11.39 -14.48 12.44
N THR A 129 -10.10 -14.74 12.16
CA THR A 129 -9.72 -15.84 11.23
C THR A 129 -10.31 -17.20 11.63
N THR A 130 -10.40 -17.52 12.91
CA THR A 130 -11.03 -18.77 13.39
C THR A 130 -12.52 -18.83 13.04
N THR A 131 -13.26 -17.74 13.27
CA THR A 131 -14.68 -17.66 12.91
C THR A 131 -14.86 -17.72 11.39
N CYS A 132 -13.99 -17.05 10.63
CA CYS A 132 -14.00 -17.11 9.18
C CYS A 132 -13.78 -18.55 8.67
N GLU A 133 -12.78 -19.26 9.20
CA GLU A 133 -12.47 -20.63 8.83
C GLU A 133 -13.67 -21.57 9.07
N GLN A 134 -14.35 -21.43 10.21
CA GLN A 134 -15.52 -22.23 10.56
C GLN A 134 -16.74 -21.94 9.66
N ASN A 135 -16.97 -20.67 9.33
CA ASN A 135 -18.24 -20.24 8.74
C ASN A 135 -18.18 -20.02 7.21
N ALA A 136 -17.01 -19.75 6.63
CA ALA A 136 -16.91 -19.34 5.22
C ALA A 136 -17.46 -20.37 4.24
N ALA A 137 -17.39 -21.67 4.55
CA ALA A 137 -17.94 -22.72 3.69
C ALA A 137 -19.48 -22.82 3.77
N ALA A 138 -20.06 -22.58 4.95
CA ALA A 138 -21.50 -22.70 5.21
C ALA A 138 -22.26 -21.40 4.86
N ALA A 139 -21.67 -20.26 5.18
CA ALA A 139 -22.23 -18.93 4.99
C ALA A 139 -21.21 -17.99 4.31
N PRO A 140 -20.87 -18.24 3.02
CA PRO A 140 -19.82 -17.49 2.32
C PRO A 140 -20.08 -15.98 2.26
N ASP A 141 -21.31 -15.55 1.96
CA ASP A 141 -21.63 -14.13 1.82
C ASP A 141 -21.54 -13.38 3.14
N VAL A 142 -22.16 -13.91 4.19
CA VAL A 142 -22.13 -13.30 5.53
C VAL A 142 -20.68 -13.20 6.02
N THR A 143 -19.90 -14.26 5.83
CA THR A 143 -18.49 -14.28 6.21
C THR A 143 -17.67 -13.29 5.38
N ALA A 144 -17.94 -13.17 4.09
CA ALA A 144 -17.28 -12.20 3.21
C ALA A 144 -17.60 -10.75 3.58
N VAL A 145 -18.85 -10.44 3.94
CA VAL A 145 -19.26 -9.10 4.40
C VAL A 145 -18.51 -8.71 5.67
N GLU A 146 -18.49 -9.60 6.66
CA GLU A 146 -17.81 -9.34 7.93
C GLU A 146 -16.28 -9.23 7.78
N LEU A 147 -15.66 -10.13 7.00
CA LEU A 147 -14.25 -10.03 6.64
C LEU A 147 -13.95 -8.72 5.91
N GLY A 148 -14.80 -8.33 4.95
CA GLY A 148 -14.66 -7.10 4.19
C GLY A 148 -14.72 -5.85 5.05
N LYS A 149 -15.58 -5.80 6.07
CA LYS A 149 -15.61 -4.69 7.04
C LYS A 149 -14.29 -4.56 7.78
N ARG A 150 -13.74 -5.66 8.29
CA ARG A 150 -12.44 -5.68 8.99
C ARG A 150 -11.28 -5.32 8.06
N MET A 151 -11.36 -5.74 6.81
CA MET A 151 -10.35 -5.42 5.81
C MET A 151 -10.29 -3.92 5.53
N LYS A 152 -11.45 -3.25 5.42
CA LYS A 152 -11.53 -1.80 5.23
C LYS A 152 -10.95 -1.02 6.41
N THR A 153 -11.22 -1.45 7.64
CA THR A 153 -10.66 -0.78 8.83
C THR A 153 -9.15 -0.97 8.93
N TYR A 154 -8.65 -2.17 8.61
CA TYR A 154 -7.23 -2.43 8.49
C TYR A 154 -6.57 -1.55 7.42
N ASP A 155 -7.14 -1.48 6.21
CA ASP A 155 -6.56 -0.71 5.10
C ASP A 155 -6.47 0.77 5.41
N THR A 156 -7.50 1.31 6.08
CA THR A 156 -7.49 2.69 6.56
C THR A 156 -6.37 2.91 7.58
N ALA A 157 -6.26 2.04 8.60
CA ALA A 157 -5.21 2.16 9.62
C ALA A 157 -3.80 1.98 9.04
N PHE A 158 -3.63 1.08 8.07
CA PHE A 158 -2.37 0.85 7.39
C PHE A 158 -1.96 2.06 6.55
N ARG A 159 -2.89 2.66 5.81
CA ARG A 159 -2.65 3.91 5.06
C ARG A 159 -2.24 5.05 5.99
N ASP A 160 -3.01 5.27 7.07
CA ASP A 160 -2.73 6.32 8.04
C ASP A 160 -1.33 6.14 8.67
N PHE A 161 -0.96 4.90 9.01
CA PHE A 161 0.37 4.58 9.54
C PHE A 161 1.47 4.84 8.51
N ARG A 162 1.31 4.36 7.26
CA ARG A 162 2.29 4.60 6.18
C ARG A 162 2.55 6.07 5.95
N PHE A 163 1.48 6.87 5.89
CA PHE A 163 1.58 8.32 5.75
C PHE A 163 2.34 8.95 6.93
N ALA A 164 2.04 8.52 8.16
CA ALA A 164 2.69 9.04 9.37
C ALA A 164 4.21 8.72 9.43
N ILE A 165 4.67 7.62 8.83
CA ILE A 165 6.10 7.28 8.75
C ILE A 165 6.77 7.77 7.45
N GLY A 166 6.12 8.68 6.72
CA GLY A 166 6.67 9.27 5.49
C GLY A 166 6.80 8.30 4.32
N LEU A 167 6.15 7.13 4.37
CA LEU A 167 6.14 6.20 3.25
C LEU A 167 5.07 6.61 2.24
N PRO A 168 5.37 6.60 0.93
CA PRO A 168 4.39 6.96 -0.09
C PRO A 168 3.17 6.04 0.02
N VAL A 169 2.00 6.65 0.13
CA VAL A 169 0.73 5.97 -0.11
C VAL A 169 0.60 5.91 -1.62
N ARG A 170 0.63 4.72 -2.20
CA ARG A 170 0.26 4.58 -3.61
C ARG A 170 -1.21 5.00 -3.73
N GLU A 171 -1.46 6.17 -4.30
CA GLU A 171 -2.80 6.53 -4.72
C GLU A 171 -3.24 5.50 -5.75
N ASP A 172 -4.44 4.93 -5.56
CA ASP A 172 -5.03 4.00 -6.49
C ASP A 172 -4.95 4.60 -7.90
N SER A 173 -4.25 3.94 -8.81
CA SER A 173 -4.01 4.39 -10.19
C SER A 173 -5.27 4.41 -11.07
N ALA A 174 -6.45 4.57 -10.48
CA ALA A 174 -7.74 4.72 -11.16
C ALA A 174 -7.99 6.15 -11.69
N LYS A 175 -7.13 7.13 -11.35
CA LYS A 175 -7.10 8.44 -12.03
C LYS A 175 -5.86 8.53 -12.93
N ALA A 176 -5.82 7.70 -13.98
CA ALA A 176 -5.02 8.06 -15.14
C ALA A 176 -5.63 9.34 -15.73
N ALA A 177 -4.91 10.45 -15.62
CA ALA A 177 -5.28 11.70 -16.24
C ALA A 177 -5.53 11.47 -17.73
N LYS A 178 -6.76 11.78 -18.17
CA LYS A 178 -7.12 11.82 -19.59
C LYS A 178 -6.27 12.94 -20.20
N ARG A 179 -5.26 12.56 -20.99
CA ARG A 179 -4.42 13.51 -21.73
C ARG A 179 -5.26 14.12 -22.88
N PRO A 180 -5.17 15.43 -23.15
CA PRO A 180 -5.93 16.09 -24.21
C PRO A 180 -5.62 15.53 -25.60
#